data_AF-A0A242LAG9-F1
#
_entry.id   AF-A0A242LAG9-F1
#
_cell.length_a   1.000
_cell.length_b   1.000
_cell.length_c   1.000
_cell.angle_alpha   90.00
_cell.angle_beta   90.00
_cell.angle_gamma   90.00
#
_symmetry.space_group_name_H-M   'P 1'
#
loop_
_entity.id
_entity.type
_entity.pdbx_description
1 polymer ?
#
loop_
_entity_poly.entity_id
_entity_poly.type
_entity_poly.pdbx_seq_one_letter_code
_entity_poly.pdbx_strand_id
1 'polypeptide(L)'
;MNEQNHEPQQRKENKQIQMNRITSVQGEFKANEKIQLFIMWQVLNKRYVIGSKLFYDDIEAKVGANKQAYSKACMFLEGAGLIVDKVVIANKVPDSLVERFGLINESTTSKN
;
A
#
# COMPACT_ATOMS: atom_id res chain seq x y z
N MET A 1 -38.07 24.36 25.75
CA MET A 1 -38.44 23.14 24.98
C MET A 1 -38.51 23.57 23.52
N ASN A 2 -37.67 23.20 22.57
CA ASN A 2 -36.56 22.24 22.50
C ASN A 2 -35.44 22.87 21.64
N GLU A 3 -34.20 22.73 22.10
CA GLU A 3 -32.99 22.98 21.32
C GLU A 3 -32.91 21.94 20.19
N GLN A 4 -32.86 22.42 18.94
CA GLN A 4 -32.57 21.61 17.77
C GLN A 4 -31.08 21.30 17.76
N ASN A 5 -30.74 20.10 18.25
CA ASN A 5 -29.41 19.52 18.09
C ASN A 5 -29.16 19.24 16.61
N HIS A 6 -28.35 20.07 15.97
CA HIS A 6 -27.73 19.75 14.69
C HIS A 6 -26.74 18.59 14.90
N GLU A 7 -27.00 17.47 14.25
CA GLU A 7 -26.17 16.27 14.26
C GLU A 7 -24.73 16.58 13.81
N PRO A 8 -23.69 16.09 14.50
CA PRO A 8 -22.33 16.20 14.01
C PRO A 8 -22.11 15.24 12.83
N GLN A 9 -21.83 15.84 11.67
CA GLN A 9 -21.31 15.22 10.45
C GLN A 9 -20.23 14.19 10.79
N GLN A 10 -20.52 12.90 10.55
CA GLN A 10 -19.56 11.81 10.74
C GLN A 10 -18.29 12.07 9.94
N ARG A 11 -17.23 12.44 10.66
CA ARG A 11 -15.86 12.55 10.17
C ARG A 11 -15.46 11.17 9.67
N LYS A 12 -15.32 10.97 8.35
CA LYS A 12 -14.79 9.73 7.76
C LYS A 12 -13.43 9.46 8.40
N GLU A 13 -13.36 8.50 9.32
CA GLU A 13 -12.10 8.01 9.86
C GLU A 13 -11.21 7.58 8.68
N ASN A 14 -10.07 8.24 8.54
CA ASN A 14 -9.01 7.79 7.65
C ASN A 14 -8.48 6.46 8.21
N LYS A 15 -9.08 5.35 7.77
CA LYS A 15 -8.62 3.98 8.04
C LYS A 15 -7.27 3.78 7.35
N GLN A 16 -6.19 4.22 7.99
CA GLN A 16 -4.84 4.03 7.50
C GLN A 16 -4.46 2.56 7.70
N ILE A 17 -4.09 1.87 6.62
CA ILE A 17 -3.63 0.48 6.72
C ILE A 17 -2.26 0.51 7.37
N GLN A 18 -2.19 0.04 8.62
CA GLN A 18 -0.94 -0.11 9.34
C GLN A 18 -0.19 -1.33 8.84
N MET A 19 1.11 -1.21 8.70
CA MET A 19 1.97 -2.32 8.29
C MET A 19 2.33 -3.16 9.52
N ASN A 20 1.34 -3.84 10.11
CA ASN A 20 1.51 -4.48 11.43
C ASN A 20 2.32 -5.78 11.44
N ARG A 21 2.82 -6.24 10.28
CA ARG A 21 3.69 -7.42 10.20
C ARG A 21 4.78 -7.31 9.13
N ILE A 22 5.66 -6.32 9.22
CA ILE A 22 7.02 -6.48 8.64
C ILE A 22 7.91 -7.34 9.56
N THR A 23 7.54 -7.48 10.84
CA THR A 23 8.39 -8.13 11.86
C THR A 23 8.04 -9.59 12.16
N SER A 24 6.93 -10.15 11.67
CA SER A 24 6.49 -11.51 12.05
C SER A 24 6.46 -12.54 10.93
N VAL A 25 7.09 -12.27 9.78
CA VAL A 25 7.51 -13.31 8.84
C VAL A 25 9.03 -13.21 8.78
N GLN A 26 9.71 -14.22 9.32
CA GLN A 26 11.13 -14.27 9.69
C GLN A 26 12.11 -14.23 8.50
N GLY A 27 12.08 -13.18 7.67
CA GLY A 27 13.04 -13.01 6.58
C GLY A 27 13.38 -11.54 6.36
N GLU A 28 14.67 -11.22 6.32
CA GLU A 28 15.12 -9.96 5.73
C GLU A 28 14.59 -9.89 4.29
N PHE A 29 13.56 -9.06 4.05
CA PHE A 29 13.04 -8.86 2.70
C PHE A 29 14.16 -8.43 1.76
N LYS A 30 14.22 -9.04 0.57
CA LYS A 30 15.14 -8.61 -0.47
C LYS A 30 14.82 -7.18 -0.88
N ALA A 31 15.79 -6.45 -1.40
CA ALA A 31 15.62 -5.05 -1.77
C ALA A 31 14.41 -4.81 -2.72
N ASN A 32 14.15 -5.73 -3.66
CA ASN A 32 12.99 -5.64 -4.55
C ASN A 32 11.67 -5.87 -3.82
N GLU A 33 11.62 -6.76 -2.83
CA GLU A 33 10.41 -7.04 -2.04
C GLU A 33 10.06 -5.84 -1.16
N LYS A 34 11.07 -5.18 -0.57
CA LYS A 34 10.88 -3.93 0.16
C LYS A 34 10.22 -2.85 -0.70
N ILE A 35 10.64 -2.72 -1.97
CA ILE A 35 10.04 -1.77 -2.92
C ILE A 35 8.60 -2.18 -3.29
N GLN A 36 8.36 -3.47 -3.58
CA GLN A 36 7.03 -3.98 -3.88
C GLN A 36 6.05 -3.66 -2.74
N LEU A 37 6.45 -3.99 -1.51
CA LEU A 37 5.70 -3.70 -0.29
C LEU A 37 5.41 -2.22 -0.12
N PHE A 38 6.44 -1.38 -0.27
CA PHE A 38 6.30 0.06 -0.18
C PHE A 38 5.26 0.58 -1.18
N ILE A 39 5.35 0.21 -2.45
CA ILE A 39 4.42 0.68 -3.50
C ILE A 39 3.00 0.18 -3.22
N MET A 40 2.82 -1.10 -2.89
CA MET A 40 1.49 -1.66 -2.55
C MET A 40 0.88 -0.93 -1.35
N TRP A 41 1.67 -0.64 -0.32
CA TRP A 41 1.23 0.14 0.84
C TRP A 41 0.81 1.57 0.45
N GLN A 42 1.53 2.24 -0.44
CA GLN A 42 1.13 3.55 -0.95
C GLN A 42 -0.20 3.51 -1.73
N VAL A 43 -0.43 2.47 -2.53
CA VAL A 43 -1.70 2.27 -3.26
C VAL A 43 -2.86 2.03 -2.28
N LEU A 44 -2.67 1.13 -1.31
CA LEU A 44 -3.65 0.84 -0.27
C LEU A 44 -4.05 2.07 0.54
N ASN A 45 -3.09 2.97 0.81
CA ASN A 45 -3.31 4.23 1.52
C ASN A 45 -3.70 5.41 0.60
N LYS A 46 -4.01 5.14 -0.69
CA LYS A 46 -4.42 6.15 -1.69
C LYS A 46 -3.41 7.29 -1.87
N ARG A 47 -2.14 7.04 -1.59
CA ARG A 47 -1.03 7.97 -1.82
C ARG A 47 -0.50 7.86 -3.24
N TYR A 48 -0.45 6.64 -3.76
CA TYR A 48 -0.34 6.38 -5.18
C TYR A 48 -1.71 6.03 -5.73
N VAL A 49 -2.16 6.82 -6.69
CA VAL A 49 -3.46 6.68 -7.36
C VAL A 49 -3.24 6.38 -8.84
N ILE A 50 -4.28 5.98 -9.56
CA ILE A 50 -4.19 5.75 -11.01
C ILE A 50 -3.59 6.98 -11.71
N GLY A 51 -2.59 6.76 -12.56
CA GLY A 51 -1.82 7.81 -13.23
C GLY A 51 -0.60 8.29 -12.44
N SER A 52 -0.40 7.86 -11.19
CA SER A 52 0.81 8.17 -10.42
C SER A 52 2.02 7.50 -11.06
N LYS A 53 3.07 8.30 -11.32
CA LYS A 53 4.33 7.82 -11.87
C LYS A 53 5.29 7.43 -10.76
N LEU A 54 5.91 6.27 -10.90
CA LEU A 54 6.92 5.76 -9.99
C LEU A 54 8.30 6.19 -10.49
N PHE A 55 8.92 7.12 -9.76
CA PHE A 55 10.27 7.57 -10.03
C PHE A 55 11.26 6.79 -9.18
N TYR A 56 12.35 6.34 -9.80
CA TYR A 56 13.39 5.56 -9.13
C TYR A 56 13.98 6.35 -7.95
N ASP A 57 14.40 7.59 -8.20
CA ASP A 57 15.10 8.42 -7.21
C ASP A 57 14.25 8.64 -5.94
N ASP A 58 12.94 8.86 -6.10
CA ASP A 58 12.00 9.01 -4.98
C ASP A 58 11.88 7.74 -4.13
N ILE A 59 11.92 6.58 -4.78
CA ILE A 59 11.77 5.28 -4.13
C ILE A 59 13.09 4.86 -3.48
N GLU A 60 14.22 5.10 -4.13
CA GLU A 60 15.55 4.91 -3.58
C GLU A 60 15.73 5.73 -2.29
N ALA A 61 15.34 7.01 -2.30
CA ALA A 61 15.43 7.87 -1.12
C ALA A 61 14.60 7.37 0.08
N LYS A 62 13.51 6.63 -0.16
CA LYS A 62 12.60 6.15 0.89
C LYS A 62 12.89 4.73 1.37
N VAL A 63 13.39 3.87 0.47
CA VAL A 63 13.53 2.42 0.71
C VAL A 63 14.99 1.97 0.71
N GLY A 64 15.93 2.80 0.21
CA GLY A 64 17.36 2.50 0.19
C GLY A 64 17.73 1.34 -0.73
N ALA A 65 17.16 1.31 -1.94
CA ALA A 65 17.30 0.18 -2.87
C ALA A 65 17.93 0.59 -4.22
N ASN A 66 18.67 -0.33 -4.83
CA ASN A 66 19.36 -0.09 -6.11
C ASN A 66 18.45 -0.24 -7.35
N LYS A 67 18.92 0.26 -8.50
CA LYS A 67 18.19 0.21 -9.79
C LYS A 67 17.76 -1.19 -10.24
N GLN A 68 18.57 -2.22 -9.95
CA GLN A 68 18.24 -3.59 -10.33
C GLN A 68 17.07 -4.13 -9.49
N ALA A 69 17.06 -3.85 -8.20
CA ALA A 69 15.96 -4.18 -7.30
C ALA A 69 14.67 -3.44 -7.70
N TYR A 70 14.79 -2.16 -8.06
CA TYR A 70 13.68 -1.36 -8.58
C TYR A 70 13.07 -1.97 -9.85
N SER A 71 13.90 -2.31 -10.84
CA SER A 71 13.41 -2.93 -12.09
C SER A 71 12.68 -4.25 -11.82
N LYS A 72 13.22 -5.11 -10.94
CA LYS A 72 12.56 -6.37 -10.52
C LYS A 72 11.22 -6.12 -9.81
N ALA A 73 11.15 -5.07 -8.98
CA ALA A 73 9.91 -4.68 -8.33
C ALA A 73 8.86 -4.22 -9.33
N CYS A 74 9.25 -3.38 -10.31
CA CYS A 74 8.34 -2.95 -11.38
C CYS A 74 7.81 -4.14 -12.19
N MET A 75 8.68 -5.05 -12.65
CA MET A 75 8.25 -6.25 -13.40
C MET A 75 7.23 -7.09 -12.64
N PHE A 76 7.44 -7.27 -11.33
CA PHE A 76 6.49 -7.98 -10.48
C PHE A 76 5.13 -7.26 -10.41
N LEU A 77 5.15 -5.95 -10.20
CA LEU A 77 3.93 -5.14 -10.08
C LEU A 77 3.18 -5.02 -11.43
N GLU A 78 3.89 -5.04 -12.55
CA GLU A 78 3.31 -5.14 -13.90
C GLU A 78 2.62 -6.49 -14.08
N GLY A 79 3.29 -7.59 -13.73
CA GLY A 79 2.68 -8.93 -13.75
C GLY A 79 1.47 -9.07 -12.81
N ALA A 80 1.40 -8.27 -11.75
CA ALA A 80 0.27 -8.19 -10.84
C ALA A 80 -0.86 -7.25 -11.33
N GLY A 81 -0.69 -6.56 -12.46
CA GLY A 81 -1.67 -5.61 -12.99
C GLY A 81 -1.81 -4.32 -12.17
N LEU A 82 -0.81 -3.98 -11.35
CA LEU A 82 -0.82 -2.76 -10.53
C LEU A 82 -0.28 -1.54 -11.27
N ILE A 83 0.70 -1.76 -12.15
CA ILE A 83 1.38 -0.71 -12.91
C ILE A 83 1.58 -1.14 -14.36
N VAL A 84 1.79 -0.18 -15.25
CA VAL A 84 2.31 -0.36 -16.62
C VAL A 84 3.30 0.75 -16.90
N ASP A 85 4.50 0.42 -17.37
CA ASP A 85 5.58 1.38 -17.64
C ASP A 85 5.78 2.37 -16.48
N LYS A 86 5.86 1.83 -15.26
CA LYS A 86 6.06 2.58 -14.01
C LYS A 86 4.90 3.54 -13.67
N VAL A 87 3.76 3.44 -14.33
CA VAL A 87 2.55 4.22 -14.01
C VAL A 87 1.54 3.31 -13.33
N VAL A 88 0.99 3.75 -12.20
CA VAL A 88 -0.07 3.02 -11.49
C VAL A 88 -1.34 2.98 -12.32
N ILE A 89 -1.89 1.78 -12.54
CA ILE A 89 -3.11 1.55 -13.32
C ILE A 89 -4.27 0.98 -12.51
N ALA A 90 -4.01 0.53 -11.28
CA ALA A 90 -5.03 -0.02 -10.40
C ALA A 90 -5.19 0.81 -9.12
N ASN A 91 -6.43 0.88 -8.62
CA ASN A 91 -6.79 1.56 -7.36
C ASN A 91 -6.88 0.62 -6.16
N LYS A 92 -6.61 -0.67 -6.38
CA LYS A 92 -6.65 -1.74 -5.36
C LYS A 92 -5.48 -2.69 -5.59
N VAL A 93 -4.91 -3.20 -4.49
CA VAL A 93 -3.95 -4.29 -4.52
C VAL A 93 -4.71 -5.62 -4.54
N PRO A 94 -4.34 -6.59 -5.38
CA PRO A 94 -4.96 -7.92 -5.39
C PRO A 94 -4.97 -8.56 -4.00
N ASP A 95 -6.10 -9.11 -3.57
CA ASP A 95 -6.29 -9.68 -2.22
C ASP A 95 -5.25 -10.78 -1.91
N SER A 96 -4.90 -11.58 -2.92
CA SER A 96 -3.85 -12.60 -2.80
C SER A 96 -2.48 -12.04 -2.42
N LEU A 97 -2.15 -10.82 -2.86
CA LEU A 97 -0.92 -10.13 -2.47
C LEU A 97 -1.04 -9.51 -1.08
N VAL A 98 -2.21 -8.98 -0.75
CA VAL A 98 -2.52 -8.45 0.58
C VAL A 98 -2.30 -9.53 1.64
N GLU A 99 -2.83 -10.73 1.42
CA GLU A 99 -2.64 -11.89 2.29
C GLU A 99 -1.19 -12.38 2.32
N ARG A 100 -0.58 -12.58 1.13
CA ARG A 100 0.80 -13.08 0.99
C ARG A 100 1.82 -12.20 1.73
N PHE A 101 1.63 -10.89 1.70
CA PHE A 101 2.53 -9.92 2.29
C PHE A 101 2.06 -9.43 3.68
N GLY A 102 0.97 -9.97 4.23
CA GLY A 102 0.47 -9.62 5.55
C GLY A 102 0.02 -8.16 5.68
N LEU A 103 -0.47 -7.55 4.59
CA LEU A 103 -0.96 -6.17 4.56
C LEU A 103 -2.39 -6.08 5.13
N ILE A 104 -2.56 -6.34 6.43
CA ILE A 104 -3.88 -6.44 7.05
C ILE A 104 -4.43 -5.05 7.38
N ASN A 105 -5.71 -4.81 7.04
CA ASN A 105 -6.47 -3.68 7.54
C ASN A 105 -7.06 -4.08 8.91
N GLU A 106 -6.69 -3.41 10.01
CA GLU A 106 -7.13 -3.79 11.36
C GLU A 106 -8.65 -3.63 11.61
N SER A 107 -9.43 -3.16 10.63
CA SER A 107 -10.84 -2.84 10.83
C SER A 107 -11.84 -4.01 10.73
N THR A 108 -11.39 -5.27 10.64
CA THR A 108 -12.29 -6.46 10.56
C THR A 108 -12.19 -7.45 11.71
N THR A 109 -11.65 -7.08 12.86
CA THR A 109 -11.82 -7.89 14.10
C THR A 109 -12.80 -7.21 15.05
N SER A 110 -14.04 -6.95 14.61
CA SER A 110 -15.17 -6.99 15.54
C SER A 110 -15.65 -8.43 15.56
N LYS A 111 -15.27 -9.13 16.64
CA LYS A 111 -15.83 -10.43 17.00
C LYS A 111 -17.35 -10.28 17.10
N ASN A 112 -18.10 -11.10 16.35
CA ASN A 112 -19.45 -11.49 16.74
C ASN A 112 -19.37 -12.39 17.98
#